data_AF-A0A1S8C7Z9-F1
#
_entry.id   AF-A0A1S8C7Z9-F1
#
_cell.length_a   1.000
_cell.length_b   1.000
_cell.length_c   1.000
_cell.angle_alpha   90.00
_cell.angle_beta   90.00
_cell.angle_gamma   90.00
#
_symmetry.space_group_name_H-M   'P 1'
#
loop_
_entity.id
_entity.type
_entity.pdbx_description
1 polymer ?
#
loop_
_entity_poly.entity_id
_entity_poly.type
_entity_poly.pdbx_seq_one_letter_code
_entity_poly.pdbx_strand_id
1 'polypeptide(L)' 'MGRLFGTDGVRGRANGDLTPELALSVARAAASVLADRDGTSRPVAVVGR' A
#
# COMPACT_ATOMS: atom_id res chain seq x y z
N MET A 1 4.49 16.13 -11.47
CA MET A 1 3.43 15.34 -10.81
C MET A 1 3.42 13.95 -11.42
N GLY A 2 4.29 13.05 -10.93
CA GLY A 2 4.41 11.69 -11.47
C GLY A 2 3.31 10.77 -10.93
N ARG A 3 3.00 9.69 -11.64
CA ARG A 3 2.09 8.64 -11.18
C ARG A 3 2.69 7.94 -9.97
N LEU A 4 1.90 7.74 -8.90
CA LEU A 4 2.36 7.08 -7.67
C LEU A 4 2.71 5.61 -7.91
N PHE A 5 1.93 4.93 -8.75
CA PHE A 5 2.16 3.54 -9.14
C PHE A 5 2.83 3.47 -10.52
N GLY A 6 3.93 2.72 -10.61
CA GLY A 6 4.54 2.28 -11.87
C GLY A 6 3.97 0.93 -12.33
N THR A 7 4.69 0.24 -13.22
CA THR A 7 4.26 -1.08 -13.76
C THR A 7 4.05 -2.13 -12.67
N ASP A 8 4.95 -2.15 -11.68
CA ASP A 8 5.00 -3.19 -10.64
C ASP A 8 4.83 -2.59 -9.23
N GLY A 9 4.01 -1.54 -9.11
CA GLY A 9 3.78 -0.87 -7.83
C GLY A 9 4.62 0.40 -7.62
N VAL A 10 4.78 0.79 -6.35
CA VAL A 10 5.52 1.99 -5.94
C VAL A 10 6.97 1.59 -5.67
N ARG A 11 7.93 2.20 -6.38
CA ARG A 11 9.37 1.94 -6.23
C ARG A 11 10.12 3.26 -6.09
N GLY A 12 11.26 3.23 -5.40
CA GLY A 12 12.07 4.42 -5.16
C GLY A 12 13.25 4.12 -4.23
N ARG A 13 14.15 5.09 -4.04
CA ARG A 13 15.20 4.93 -3.02
C ARG A 13 14.58 4.89 -1.63
N ALA A 14 14.98 3.91 -0.81
CA ALA A 14 14.58 3.83 0.59
C ALA A 14 15.03 5.11 1.34
N ASN A 15 14.14 5.67 2.16
CA ASN A 15 14.31 6.95 2.86
C ASN A 15 14.54 8.17 1.94
N GLY A 16 14.37 8.01 0.63
CA GLY A 16 14.32 9.08 -0.36
C GLY A 16 12.91 9.17 -0.92
N ASP A 17 12.71 8.63 -2.13
CA ASP A 17 11.39 8.62 -2.77
C ASP A 17 10.42 7.63 -2.09
N LEU A 18 10.95 6.54 -1.52
CA LEU A 18 10.19 5.55 -0.76
C LEU A 18 10.41 5.76 0.74
N THR A 19 9.62 6.66 1.33
CA THR A 19 9.69 6.98 2.77
C THR A 19 8.81 6.02 3.60
N PRO A 20 9.08 5.89 4.92
CA PRO A 20 8.21 5.15 5.83
C PRO A 20 6.76 5.66 5.85
N GLU A 21 6.56 6.97 5.76
CA GLU A 21 5.24 7.62 5.75
C GLU A 21 4.48 7.28 4.48
N LEU A 22 5.18 7.22 3.34
CA LEU A 22 4.60 6.79 2.08
C LEU A 22 4.18 5.31 2.15
N ALA A 23 5.04 4.45 2.69
CA ALA A 23 4.71 3.03 2.86
C ALA A 23 3.47 2.83 3.74
N LEU A 24 3.39 3.54 4.87
CA LEU A 24 2.23 3.49 5.76
C LEU A 24 0.96 4.02 5.07
N SER A 25 1.08 5.11 4.30
CA SER A 25 -0.05 5.70 3.57
C SER A 25 -0.61 4.74 2.51
N VAL A 26 0.27 4.09 1.75
CA VAL A 26 -0.13 3.08 0.76
C VAL A 26 -0.78 1.87 1.44
N ALA A 27 -0.23 1.39 2.55
CA ALA A 27 -0.80 0.26 3.30
C ALA A 27 -2.21 0.58 3.83
N ARG A 28 -2.43 1.77 4.39
CA ARG A 28 -3.76 2.22 4.84
C ARG A 28 -4.75 2.33 3.69
N ALA A 29 -4.32 2.90 2.56
CA ALA A 29 -5.14 3.00 1.37
C ALA A 29 -5.53 1.61 0.86
N ALA A 30 -4.56 0.69 0.74
CA ALA A 30 -4.79 -0.70 0.33
C ALA A 30 -5.78 -1.40 1.26
N ALA A 31 -5.64 -1.26 2.58
CA ALA A 31 -6.58 -1.82 3.54
C ALA A 31 -8.01 -1.28 3.34
N SER A 32 -8.17 0.03 3.09
CA SER A 32 -9.49 0.63 2.87
C SER A 32 -10.14 0.26 1.53
N VAL A 33 -9.32 0.02 0.50
CA VAL A 33 -9.79 -0.25 -0.87
C VAL A 33 -10.01 -1.74 -1.12
N LEU A 34 -9.14 -2.60 -0.56
CA LEU A 34 -9.14 -4.04 -0.82
C LEU A 34 -9.89 -4.86 0.23
N ALA A 35 -10.16 -4.31 1.42
CA ALA A 35 -10.94 -5.02 2.42
C ALA A 35 -12.36 -5.30 1.89
N ASP A 36 -12.80 -6.55 2.06
CA ASP A 36 -14.15 -6.97 1.73
C ASP A 36 -15.17 -6.17 2.56
N ARG A 37 -16.21 -5.68 1.90
CA ARG A 37 -17.22 -4.79 2.49
C ARG A 37 -18.37 -5.55 3.11
N ASP A 38 -18.48 -6.85 2.83
CA ASP A 38 -19.61 -7.67 3.26
C ASP A 38 -19.56 -7.96 4.77
N GLY A 39 -18.47 -7.63 5.46
CA GLY A 39 -18.38 -7.57 6.93
C GLY A 39 -18.44 -8.94 7.63
N THR A 40 -18.45 -10.03 6.87
CA THR A 40 -18.58 -11.39 7.37
C THR A 40 -17.27 -11.95 7.93
N SER A 41 -16.12 -11.37 7.59
CA SER A 41 -14.81 -11.80 8.05
C SER A 41 -13.86 -10.64 8.30
N ARG A 42 -12.91 -10.84 9.22
CA ARG A 42 -11.86 -9.84 9.51
C ARG A 42 -10.84 -9.84 8.37
N PRO A 43 -10.55 -8.70 7.71
CA PRO A 43 -9.60 -8.66 6.59
C PRO A 43 -8.20 -9.13 7.02
N VAL A 44 -7.55 -9.90 6.15
CA VAL A 44 -6.19 -10.42 6.35
C VAL A 44 -5.33 -10.03 5.16
N ALA A 45 -4.12 -9.53 5.42
CA ALA A 45 -3.12 -9.22 4.40
C ALA A 45 -1.82 -9.97 4.70
N VAL A 46 -1.13 -10.41 3.65
CA VAL A 46 0.20 -11.05 3.74
C VAL A 46 1.26 -10.03 3.35
N VAL A 47 2.32 -9.92 4.16
CA VAL A 47 3.42 -8.97 3.93
C VAL A 47 4.72 -9.76 3.73
N GLY A 48 5.35 -9.59 2.57
CA GLY A 48 6.70 -10.08 2.26
C GLY A 48 7.77 -9.00 2.40
N ARG A 49 9.04 -9.35 2.22
CA ARG A 49 10.18 -8.43 2.18
C ARG A 49 11.25 -8.88 1.21
#